data_AF-A0A0J6S3A5-F1
#
_entry.id   AF-A0A0J6S3A5-F1
#
_cell.length_a   1.000
_cell.length_b   1.000
_cell.length_c   1.000
_cell.angle_alpha   90.00
_cell.angle_beta   90.00
_cell.angle_gamma   90.00
#
_symmetry.space_group_name_H-M   'P 1'
#
loop_
_entity.id
_entity.type
_entity.pdbx_description
1 polymer ?
#
loop_
_entity_poly.entity_id
_entity_poly.type
_entity_poly.pdbx_seq_one_letter_code
_entity_poly.pdbx_strand_id
1 'polypeptide(L)'
;MPLPISNSRHVAVAEGGRTRVVAVADLAAALGVDALIRLHRQDFEGLAGIGRDLVHFNLERTINRAGARYALLPILRPGRRRPGGPEELPVLDPSQSRRGLCTEVRQGVPVAAVTPDLFADSLPAIRDADALAAALVRRYAGLFPDLTPAEIVGRGCAITRLRLDET
;
A
#
# COMPACT_ATOMS: atom_id res chain seq x y z
N MET A 1 -16.56 -13.78 -2.94
CA MET A 1 -16.33 -13.21 -1.60
C MET A 1 -15.14 -12.27 -1.64
N PRO A 2 -15.19 -11.12 -0.95
CA PRO A 2 -14.07 -10.18 -0.88
C PRO A 2 -12.92 -10.77 -0.06
N LEU A 3 -11.68 -10.44 -0.42
CA LEU A 3 -10.52 -10.88 0.35
C LEU A 3 -10.46 -10.22 1.74
N PRO A 4 -9.97 -10.97 2.76
CA PRO A 4 -9.69 -10.37 4.05
C PRO A 4 -8.58 -9.34 3.92
N ILE A 5 -8.87 -8.11 4.33
CA ILE A 5 -7.91 -7.01 4.40
C ILE A 5 -6.79 -7.40 5.39
N SER A 6 -5.54 -7.03 5.10
CA SER A 6 -4.41 -7.17 6.05
C SER A 6 -4.79 -6.56 7.39
N ASN A 7 -4.27 -7.11 8.49
CA ASN A 7 -4.53 -6.61 9.84
C ASN A 7 -4.28 -5.09 9.91
N SER A 8 -5.39 -4.36 10.00
CA SER A 8 -5.44 -2.90 9.99
C SER A 8 -5.31 -2.31 11.39
N ARG A 9 -5.31 -3.15 12.43
CA ARG A 9 -5.30 -2.71 13.83
C ARG A 9 -3.91 -2.66 14.42
N HIS A 10 -3.04 -3.59 14.03
CA HIS A 10 -1.68 -3.70 14.57
C HIS A 10 -0.65 -3.83 13.45
N VAL A 11 0.57 -3.40 13.76
CA VAL A 11 1.73 -3.55 12.90
C VAL A 11 3.01 -3.67 13.73
N ALA A 12 4.05 -4.28 13.18
CA ALA A 12 5.37 -4.26 13.80
C ALA A 12 6.17 -3.05 13.29
N VAL A 13 6.92 -2.39 14.16
CA VAL A 13 7.83 -1.29 13.79
C VAL A 13 9.25 -1.59 14.24
N ALA A 14 10.23 -1.23 13.42
CA ALA A 14 11.64 -1.26 13.78
C ALA A 14 12.04 0.06 14.46
N GLU A 15 12.58 -0.02 15.67
CA GLU A 15 13.01 1.14 16.47
C GLU A 15 14.22 0.75 17.31
N GLY A 16 15.33 1.48 17.17
CA GLY A 16 16.54 1.26 17.98
C GLY A 16 17.11 -0.17 17.89
N GLY A 17 17.05 -0.81 16.72
CA GLY A 17 17.52 -2.18 16.51
C GLY A 17 16.60 -3.27 17.06
N ARG A 18 15.42 -2.92 17.58
CA ARG A 18 14.39 -3.86 18.06
C ARG A 18 13.13 -3.76 17.21
N THR A 19 12.31 -4.81 17.23
CA THR A 19 10.97 -4.81 16.65
C THR A 19 9.93 -4.81 17.77
N ARG A 20 8.96 -3.90 17.72
CA ARG A 20 7.80 -3.89 18.64
C ARG A 20 6.49 -3.86 17.87
N VAL A 21 5.44 -4.47 18.44
CA VAL A 21 4.09 -4.40 17.88
C VAL A 21 3.38 -3.20 18.50
N VAL A 22 2.73 -2.40 17.65
CA VAL A 22 1.98 -1.20 18.05
C VAL A 22 0.61 -1.20 17.39
N ALA A 23 -0.34 -0.47 17.99
CA ALA A 23 -1.58 -0.18 17.31
C ALA A 23 -1.34 0.78 16.15
N VAL A 24 -2.01 0.55 15.02
CA VAL A 24 -1.92 1.40 13.83
C VAL A 24 -2.40 2.82 14.13
N ALA A 25 -3.44 2.96 14.98
CA ALA A 25 -3.97 4.24 15.39
C ALA A 25 -2.93 5.07 16.17
N ASP A 26 -2.24 4.45 17.12
CA ASP A 26 -1.19 5.13 17.92
C ASP A 26 -0.02 5.58 17.03
N LEU A 27 0.38 4.74 16.07
CA LEU A 27 1.42 5.09 15.12
C LEU A 27 0.99 6.23 14.18
N ALA A 28 -0.25 6.21 13.68
CA ALA A 28 -0.79 7.29 12.86
C ALA A 28 -0.83 8.62 13.64
N ALA A 29 -1.30 8.58 14.89
CA ALA A 29 -1.32 9.73 15.78
C ALA A 29 0.08 10.30 16.04
N ALA A 30 1.07 9.43 16.33
CA ALA A 30 2.47 9.83 16.51
C ALA A 30 3.08 10.48 15.25
N LEU A 31 2.61 10.09 14.06
CA LEU A 31 3.00 10.69 12.78
C LEU A 31 2.14 11.89 12.37
N GLY A 32 1.14 12.29 13.17
CA GLY A 32 0.26 13.42 12.86
C GLY A 32 -0.60 13.22 11.61
N VAL A 33 -1.03 11.99 11.35
CA VAL A 33 -1.86 11.61 10.19
C VAL A 33 -3.06 10.78 10.62
N ASP A 34 -4.06 10.61 9.75
CA ASP A 34 -5.27 9.85 10.05
C ASP A 34 -5.07 8.33 9.86
N ALA A 35 -4.20 7.93 8.94
CA ALA A 35 -3.97 6.54 8.60
C ALA A 35 -2.62 6.31 7.90
N LEU A 36 -2.29 5.04 7.64
CA LEU A 36 -1.00 4.63 7.07
C LEU A 36 -1.19 3.96 5.70
N ILE A 37 -0.32 4.30 4.76
CA ILE A 37 -0.12 3.53 3.51
C ILE A 37 1.23 2.83 3.62
N ARG A 38 1.21 1.51 3.53
CA ARG A 38 2.42 0.67 3.66
C ARG A 38 2.91 0.33 2.26
N LEU A 39 4.14 0.71 1.94
CA LEU A 39 4.76 0.44 0.65
C LEU A 39 5.86 -0.58 0.78
N HIS A 40 6.01 -1.49 -0.19
CA HIS A 40 7.23 -2.29 -0.25
C HIS A 40 8.43 -1.36 -0.39
N ARG A 41 9.59 -1.75 0.15
CA ARG A 41 10.78 -0.89 0.16
C ARG A 41 11.11 -0.28 -1.22
N GLN A 42 11.12 -1.10 -2.27
CA GLN A 42 11.37 -0.64 -3.65
C GLN A 42 10.33 0.40 -4.13
N ASP A 43 9.06 0.22 -3.75
CA ASP A 43 7.99 1.16 -4.07
C ASP A 43 8.17 2.48 -3.30
N PHE A 44 8.59 2.40 -2.03
CA PHE A 44 8.87 3.58 -1.21
C PHE A 44 10.06 4.39 -1.73
N GLU A 45 11.16 3.71 -2.11
CA GLU A 45 12.33 4.35 -2.71
C GLU A 45 11.96 5.09 -4.01
N GLY A 46 11.01 4.56 -4.77
CA GLY A 46 10.45 5.21 -5.97
C GLY A 46 9.73 6.53 -5.71
N LEU A 47 9.38 6.88 -4.46
CA LEU A 47 8.74 8.15 -4.13
C LEU A 47 9.66 9.35 -4.27
N ALA A 48 10.98 9.17 -4.25
CA ALA A 48 11.94 10.28 -4.31
C ALA A 48 11.84 11.09 -5.63
N GLY A 49 11.43 10.42 -6.72
CA GLY A 49 11.22 11.07 -8.03
C GLY A 49 9.78 11.55 -8.28
N ILE A 50 8.88 11.39 -7.32
CA ILE A 50 7.47 11.78 -7.46
C ILE A 50 7.29 13.21 -6.96
N GLY A 51 6.65 14.04 -7.79
CA GLY A 51 6.26 15.40 -7.45
C GLY A 51 5.14 15.45 -6.41
N ARG A 52 4.17 16.34 -6.62
CA ARG A 52 3.10 16.58 -5.66
C ARG A 52 1.97 15.55 -5.74
N ASP A 53 1.66 15.04 -6.92
CA ASP A 53 0.55 14.12 -7.12
C ASP A 53 1.07 12.68 -7.24
N LEU A 54 0.38 11.76 -6.57
CA LEU A 54 0.68 10.34 -6.55
C LEU A 54 -0.59 9.51 -6.71
N VAL A 55 -0.56 8.56 -7.64
CA VAL A 55 -1.55 7.48 -7.75
C VAL A 55 -0.97 6.21 -7.14
N HIS A 56 -1.64 5.72 -6.09
CA HIS A 56 -1.32 4.46 -5.43
C HIS A 56 -2.36 3.38 -5.75
N PHE A 57 -1.89 2.17 -6.02
CA PHE A 57 -2.72 1.02 -6.35
C PHE A 57 -2.68 -0.05 -5.25
N ASN A 58 -3.86 -0.47 -4.79
CA ASN A 58 -4.07 -1.61 -3.89
C ASN A 58 -4.84 -2.72 -4.62
N LEU A 59 -4.74 -3.97 -4.16
CA LEU A 59 -5.52 -5.08 -4.70
C LEU A 59 -7.01 -4.94 -4.33
N GLU A 60 -7.90 -5.08 -5.32
CA GLU A 60 -9.37 -5.17 -5.19
C GLU A 60 -10.01 -3.97 -4.49
N ARG A 61 -9.79 -3.84 -3.17
CA ARG A 61 -10.39 -2.84 -2.29
C ARG A 61 -9.35 -2.23 -1.35
N THR A 62 -9.58 -0.98 -0.99
CA THR A 62 -8.84 -0.27 0.06
C THR A 62 -9.79 0.33 1.09
N ILE A 63 -9.29 0.51 2.32
CA ILE A 63 -9.97 1.30 3.37
C ILE A 63 -9.59 2.79 3.32
N ASN A 64 -8.82 3.20 2.30
CA ASN A 64 -8.46 4.59 2.14
C ASN A 64 -9.71 5.46 1.94
N ARG A 65 -9.65 6.71 2.42
CA ARG A 65 -10.78 7.65 2.38
C ARG A 65 -10.31 9.00 1.84
N ALA A 66 -11.07 9.57 0.91
CA ALA A 66 -10.85 10.94 0.47
C ALA A 66 -11.01 11.90 1.66
N GLY A 67 -10.18 12.93 1.71
CA GLY A 67 -10.10 13.90 2.81
C GLY A 67 -9.20 13.48 3.98
N ALA A 68 -8.77 12.22 4.06
CA ALA A 68 -7.87 11.76 5.12
C ALA A 68 -6.39 11.96 4.75
N ARG A 69 -5.57 12.27 5.75
CA ARG A 69 -4.12 12.39 5.65
C ARG A 69 -3.45 11.05 5.92
N TYR A 70 -2.46 10.72 5.12
CA TYR A 70 -1.73 9.47 5.20
C TYR A 70 -0.24 9.70 5.39
N ALA A 71 0.38 8.84 6.20
CA ALA A 71 1.82 8.61 6.13
C ALA A 71 2.09 7.38 5.28
N LEU A 72 2.89 7.55 4.24
CA LEU A 72 3.45 6.50 3.41
C LEU A 72 4.73 6.03 4.09
N LEU A 73 4.81 4.73 4.39
CA LEU A 73 5.90 4.12 5.17
C LEU A 73 6.50 2.93 4.41
N PRO A 74 7.84 2.73 4.45
CA PRO A 74 8.45 1.54 3.88
C PRO A 74 8.23 0.33 4.78
N ILE A 75 7.90 -0.79 4.14
CA ILE A 75 7.92 -2.13 4.71
C ILE A 75 9.35 -2.65 4.63
N LEU A 76 9.98 -2.84 5.79
CA LEU A 76 11.28 -3.49 5.92
C LEU A 76 11.17 -5.01 5.73
N ARG A 77 10.11 -5.60 6.26
CA ARG A 77 9.82 -7.03 6.11
C ARG A 77 8.33 -7.23 5.82
N PRO A 78 7.96 -7.84 4.66
CA PRO A 78 6.57 -8.02 4.30
C PRO A 78 5.86 -8.98 5.26
N GLY A 79 4.59 -8.67 5.54
CA GLY A 79 3.71 -9.60 6.22
C GLY A 79 3.35 -10.76 5.31
N ARG A 80 2.96 -11.89 5.90
CA ARG A 80 2.63 -13.12 5.17
C ARG A 80 1.48 -13.84 5.86
N ARG A 81 0.72 -14.63 5.10
CA ARG A 81 -0.25 -15.58 5.65
C ARG A 81 0.18 -16.98 5.26
N ARG A 82 0.15 -17.90 6.22
CA ARG A 82 0.24 -19.33 5.93
C ARG A 82 -1.17 -19.86 5.64
N PRO A 83 -1.34 -20.89 4.81
CA PRO A 83 -2.64 -21.55 4.63
C PRO A 83 -3.22 -21.93 6.00
N GLY A 84 -4.42 -21.42 6.32
CA GLY A 84 -5.10 -21.65 7.61
C GLY A 84 -4.44 -21.03 8.84
N GLY A 85 -3.34 -20.28 8.70
CA GLY A 85 -2.59 -19.68 9.81
C GLY A 85 -2.88 -18.18 10.02
N PRO A 86 -2.51 -17.63 11.19
CA PRO A 86 -2.62 -16.20 11.44
C PRO A 86 -1.69 -15.38 10.53
N GLU A 87 -2.01 -14.11 10.34
CA GLU A 87 -1.16 -13.17 9.60
C GLU A 87 0.10 -12.83 10.40
N GLU A 88 1.27 -13.08 9.81
CA GLU A 88 2.54 -12.50 10.26
C GLU A 88 2.55 -11.02 9.89
N LEU A 89 2.63 -10.13 10.88
CA LEU A 89 2.56 -8.68 10.66
C LEU A 89 3.78 -8.17 9.86
N PRO A 90 3.59 -7.20 8.94
CA PRO A 90 4.71 -6.52 8.33
C PRO A 90 5.49 -5.71 9.37
N VAL A 91 6.79 -5.56 9.14
CA VAL A 91 7.66 -4.65 9.89
C VAL A 91 7.85 -3.37 9.10
N LEU A 92 7.51 -2.23 9.68
CA LEU A 92 7.66 -0.89 9.09
C LEU A 92 8.84 -0.14 9.70
N ASP A 93 9.38 0.83 8.97
CA ASP A 93 10.29 1.85 9.50
C ASP A 93 9.54 3.19 9.63
N PRO A 94 9.14 3.60 10.83
CA PRO A 94 8.42 4.86 11.03
C PRO A 94 9.33 6.10 10.96
N SER A 95 10.66 5.92 10.99
CA SER A 95 11.61 7.04 10.86
C SER A 95 11.66 7.59 9.43
N GLN A 96 11.22 6.78 8.46
CA GLN A 96 11.11 7.16 7.06
C GLN A 96 9.63 7.28 6.71
N SER A 97 9.18 8.49 6.39
CA SER A 97 7.81 8.70 5.96
C SER A 97 7.69 9.82 4.96
N ARG A 98 6.75 9.69 4.03
CA ARG A 98 6.24 10.81 3.24
C ARG A 98 4.76 10.97 3.54
N ARG A 99 4.27 12.20 3.63
CA ARG A 99 2.89 12.48 4.02
C ARG A 99 2.10 13.04 2.85
N GLY A 100 0.79 12.88 2.88
CA GLY A 100 -0.09 13.47 1.87
C GLY A 100 -1.57 13.35 2.19
N LEU A 101 -2.38 14.13 1.49
CA LEU A 101 -3.84 14.13 1.54
C LEU A 101 -4.40 13.20 0.47
N CYS A 102 -5.25 12.25 0.85
CA CYS A 102 -6.02 11.48 -0.10
C CYS A 102 -7.11 12.35 -0.72
N THR A 103 -7.08 12.53 -2.04
CA THR A 103 -8.02 13.36 -2.78
C THR A 103 -9.14 12.55 -3.42
N GLU A 104 -8.88 11.29 -3.78
CA GLU A 104 -9.84 10.43 -4.47
C GLU A 104 -9.57 8.96 -4.18
N VAL A 105 -10.63 8.15 -4.11
CA VAL A 105 -10.54 6.69 -4.03
C VAL A 105 -11.52 6.04 -5.00
N ARG A 106 -11.03 5.10 -5.81
CA ARG A 106 -11.84 4.22 -6.66
C ARG A 106 -11.59 2.77 -6.26
N GLN A 107 -12.62 1.93 -6.30
CA GLN A 107 -12.57 0.54 -5.81
C GLN A 107 -12.83 -0.41 -6.99
N GLY A 108 -12.20 -1.59 -6.98
CA GLY A 108 -12.52 -2.69 -7.90
C GLY A 108 -12.37 -2.37 -9.39
N VAL A 109 -11.46 -1.45 -9.75
CA VAL A 109 -11.21 -1.09 -11.15
C VAL A 109 -10.44 -2.23 -11.82
N PRO A 110 -10.93 -2.83 -12.93
CA PRO A 110 -10.17 -3.83 -13.65
C PRO A 110 -8.80 -3.28 -14.09
N VAL A 111 -7.74 -4.08 -13.98
CA VAL A 111 -6.38 -3.63 -14.31
C VAL A 111 -6.29 -3.12 -15.76
N ALA A 112 -6.94 -3.82 -16.70
CA ALA A 112 -7.01 -3.43 -18.11
C ALA A 112 -7.82 -2.14 -18.38
N ALA A 113 -8.62 -1.69 -17.42
CA ALA A 113 -9.42 -0.46 -17.52
C ALA A 113 -8.75 0.75 -16.85
N VAL A 114 -7.55 0.59 -16.28
CA VAL A 114 -6.77 1.70 -15.74
C VAL A 114 -6.22 2.52 -16.90
N THR A 115 -6.52 3.81 -16.87
CA THR A 115 -6.21 4.74 -17.97
C THR A 115 -4.77 5.27 -17.87
N PRO A 116 -4.14 5.66 -19.00
CA PRO A 116 -2.76 6.15 -19.01
C PRO A 116 -2.48 7.34 -18.08
N ASP A 117 -3.44 8.25 -17.87
CA ASP A 117 -3.29 9.39 -16.95
C ASP A 117 -3.05 8.94 -15.51
N LEU A 118 -3.67 7.83 -15.09
CA LEU A 118 -3.44 7.28 -13.75
C LEU A 118 -2.05 6.68 -13.59
N PHE A 119 -1.44 6.21 -14.68
CA PHE A 119 -0.07 5.70 -14.67
C PHE A 119 0.98 6.82 -14.73
N ALA A 120 0.64 8.00 -15.26
CA ALA A 120 1.55 9.14 -15.32
C ALA A 120 1.94 9.61 -13.91
N ASP A 121 1.00 9.57 -12.97
CA ASP A 121 1.21 10.01 -11.58
C ASP A 121 1.51 8.86 -10.62
N SER A 122 1.68 7.62 -11.08
CA SER A 122 2.05 6.49 -10.21
C SER A 122 3.57 6.31 -10.07
N LEU A 123 3.96 5.34 -9.26
CA LEU A 123 5.36 4.98 -9.03
C LEU A 123 6.11 4.68 -10.35
N PRO A 124 7.41 4.99 -10.46
CA PRO A 124 8.18 4.81 -11.69
C PRO A 124 8.17 3.39 -12.25
N ALA A 125 8.02 2.38 -11.39
CA ALA A 125 7.97 0.97 -11.77
C ALA A 125 6.58 0.48 -12.21
N ILE A 126 5.55 1.35 -12.21
CA ILE A 126 4.18 1.02 -12.61
C ILE A 126 3.75 2.09 -13.61
N ARG A 127 3.97 1.83 -14.90
CA ARG A 127 3.67 2.79 -15.99
C ARG A 127 2.64 2.29 -17.00
N ASP A 128 2.17 1.06 -16.81
CA ASP A 128 1.17 0.42 -17.66
C ASP A 128 0.46 -0.71 -16.89
N ALA A 129 -0.52 -1.31 -17.54
CA ALA A 129 -1.34 -2.39 -16.98
C ALA A 129 -0.53 -3.65 -16.64
N ASP A 130 0.48 -3.99 -17.43
CA ASP A 130 1.32 -5.17 -17.22
C ASP A 130 2.23 -5.00 -16.00
N ALA A 131 2.85 -3.82 -15.87
CA ALA A 131 3.63 -3.44 -14.72
C ALA A 131 2.79 -3.37 -13.43
N LEU A 132 1.54 -2.89 -13.53
CA LEU A 132 0.58 -2.93 -12.43
C LEU A 132 0.23 -4.37 -12.04
N ALA A 133 -0.07 -5.23 -13.01
CA ALA A 133 -0.37 -6.64 -12.76
C ALA A 133 0.81 -7.33 -12.05
N ALA A 134 2.03 -7.15 -12.54
CA ALA A 134 3.24 -7.70 -11.93
C ALA A 134 3.46 -7.15 -10.50
N ALA A 135 3.21 -5.87 -10.26
CA ALA A 135 3.30 -5.27 -8.94
C ALA A 135 2.26 -5.84 -7.97
N LEU A 136 1.01 -6.04 -8.39
CA LEU A 136 -0.02 -6.66 -7.56
C LEU A 136 0.37 -8.09 -7.17
N VAL A 137 0.82 -8.91 -8.12
CA VAL A 137 1.27 -10.28 -7.83
C VAL A 137 2.42 -10.28 -6.83
N ARG A 138 3.46 -9.46 -7.07
CA ARG A 138 4.62 -9.35 -6.16
C ARG A 138 4.24 -8.97 -4.73
N ARG A 139 3.29 -8.04 -4.57
CA ARG A 139 2.86 -7.52 -3.26
C ARG A 139 1.96 -8.50 -2.51
N TYR A 140 1.09 -9.22 -3.22
CA TYR A 140 -0.05 -9.91 -2.61
C TYR A 140 0.02 -11.45 -2.64
N ALA A 141 0.88 -12.06 -3.45
CA ALA A 141 1.02 -13.52 -3.50
C ALA A 141 1.36 -14.14 -2.13
N GLY A 142 2.21 -13.47 -1.33
CA GLY A 142 2.55 -13.94 0.03
C GLY A 142 1.44 -13.73 1.08
N LEU A 143 0.44 -12.90 0.77
CA LEU A 143 -0.73 -12.67 1.64
C LEU A 143 -1.92 -13.54 1.27
N PHE A 144 -2.00 -13.98 0.01
CA PHE A 144 -3.07 -14.83 -0.51
C PHE A 144 -2.47 -16.04 -1.25
N PRO A 145 -1.86 -16.98 -0.50
CA PRO A 145 -1.14 -18.12 -1.09
C PRO A 145 -2.06 -19.06 -1.89
N ASP A 146 -3.36 -19.02 -1.64
CA ASP A 146 -4.36 -19.85 -2.34
C ASP A 146 -4.81 -19.25 -3.68
N LEU A 147 -4.32 -18.06 -4.05
CA LEU A 147 -4.63 -17.44 -5.34
C LEU A 147 -3.46 -17.56 -6.30
N THR A 148 -3.76 -17.95 -7.52
CA THR A 148 -2.84 -17.86 -8.66
C THR A 148 -2.60 -16.38 -9.05
N PRO A 149 -1.49 -16.07 -9.74
CA PRO A 149 -1.24 -14.73 -10.26
C PRO A 149 -2.40 -14.17 -11.10
N ALA A 150 -3.02 -14.99 -11.94
CA ALA A 150 -4.16 -14.58 -12.77
C ALA A 150 -5.38 -14.22 -11.91
N GLU A 151 -5.66 -14.98 -10.85
CA GLU A 151 -6.75 -14.67 -9.91
C GLU A 151 -6.49 -13.40 -9.10
N ILE A 152 -5.23 -13.13 -8.73
CA ILE A 152 -4.86 -11.86 -8.09
C ILE A 152 -5.16 -10.69 -9.03
N VAL A 153 -4.69 -10.75 -10.28
CA VAL A 153 -4.90 -9.67 -11.26
C VAL A 153 -6.39 -9.53 -11.61
N GLY A 154 -7.11 -10.64 -11.76
CA GLY A 154 -8.52 -10.68 -12.11
C GLY A 154 -9.45 -10.01 -11.09
N ARG A 155 -9.00 -9.79 -9.86
CA ARG A 155 -9.73 -9.03 -8.84
C ARG A 155 -9.73 -7.51 -9.09
N GLY A 156 -8.89 -7.03 -10.00
CA GLY A 156 -8.72 -5.60 -10.24
C GLY A 156 -7.96 -4.90 -9.10
N CYS A 157 -7.98 -3.57 -9.13
CA CYS A 157 -7.30 -2.72 -8.19
C CYS A 157 -8.22 -1.64 -7.61
N ALA A 158 -7.93 -1.27 -6.37
CA ALA A 158 -8.34 0.02 -5.84
C ALA A 158 -7.27 1.07 -6.15
N ILE A 159 -7.72 2.29 -6.42
CA ILE A 159 -6.91 3.43 -6.81
C ILE A 159 -7.08 4.50 -5.74
N THR A 160 -5.97 5.01 -5.21
CA THR A 160 -5.95 6.13 -4.28
C THR A 160 -5.15 7.26 -4.90
N ARG A 161 -5.75 8.42 -5.09
CA ARG A 161 -5.03 9.65 -5.47
C ARG A 161 -4.61 10.40 -4.22
N LEU A 162 -3.34 10.79 -4.17
CA LEU A 162 -2.72 11.48 -3.05
C LEU A 162 -2.09 12.77 -3.56
N ARG A 163 -2.27 13.84 -2.80
CA ARG A 163 -1.49 15.05 -2.89
C ARG A 163 -0.46 15.04 -1.76
N LEU A 164 0.80 14.78 -2.11
CA LEU A 164 1.91 14.71 -1.18
C LEU A 164 2.26 16.11 -0.65
N ASP A 165 2.68 16.15 0.61
CA ASP A 165 3.23 17.36 1.21
C ASP A 165 4.55 17.72 0.51
N GLU A 166 4.88 19.01 0.49
CA GLU A 166 6.19 19.49 0.03
C GLU A 166 7.26 19.00 1.00
N THR A 167 8.36 18.49 0.46
CA THR A 167 9.54 18.00 1.22
C THR A 167 10.47 19.13 1.60
#